data_AF-A0A0E4CVP8-F1
#
_entry.id   AF-A0A0E4CVP8-F1
#
_cell.length_a   1.000
_cell.length_b   1.000
_cell.length_c   1.000
_cell.angle_alpha   90.00
_cell.angle_beta   90.00
_cell.angle_gamma   90.00
#
_symmetry.space_group_name_H-M   'P 1'
#
loop_
_entity.id
_entity.type
_entity.pdbx_description
1 polymer ?
#
loop_
_entity_poly.entity_id
_entity_poly.type
_entity_poly.pdbx_seq_one_letter_code
_entity_poly.pdbx_strand_id
1 'polypeptide(L)' 'MTYQEVYDLHEQLLLIYEKNRKSPSPYQREINHYKRQFYIAQDIVQRIYVLNQLIILHEKSREEQIKWCSKEYFN' A
#
# COMPACT_ATOMS: atom_id res chain seq x y z
N MET A 1 2.78 -19.96 8.13
CA MET A 1 3.28 -18.58 7.99
C MET A 1 3.58 -18.02 9.36
N THR A 2 4.85 -17.73 9.62
CA THR A 2 5.32 -16.99 10.80
C THR A 2 5.05 -15.50 10.60
N TYR A 3 5.07 -14.71 11.68
CA TYR A 3 4.98 -13.26 11.55
C TYR A 3 6.11 -12.67 10.70
N GLN A 4 7.30 -13.27 10.72
CA GLN A 4 8.40 -12.83 9.88
C GLN A 4 8.09 -13.03 8.39
N GLU A 5 7.60 -14.22 8.01
CA GLU A 5 7.21 -14.51 6.62
C GLU A 5 6.10 -13.57 6.13
N VAL A 6 5.14 -13.24 7.00
CA VAL A 6 4.08 -12.28 6.68
C VAL A 6 4.65 -10.88 6.49
N TYR A 7 5.53 -10.43 7.39
CA TYR A 7 6.20 -9.14 7.30
C TYR A 7 6.99 -9.01 5.99
N ASP A 8 7.83 -10.00 5.68
CA ASP A 8 8.70 -9.99 4.49
C ASP A 8 7.85 -9.93 3.21
N LEU A 9 6.75 -10.69 3.16
CA LEU A 9 5.81 -10.65 2.04
C LEU A 9 5.18 -9.26 1.88
N HIS A 10 4.71 -8.66 2.96
CA HIS A 10 4.09 -7.33 2.91
C HIS A 10 5.08 -6.25 2.49
N GLU A 11 6.31 -6.32 2.98
CA GLU A 11 7.39 -5.40 2.61
C GLU A 11 7.72 -5.51 1.11
N GLN A 12 7.87 -6.74 0.59
CA GLN A 12 8.10 -6.97 -0.85
C GLN A 12 6.95 -6.44 -1.70
N LEU A 13 5.70 -6.67 -1.29
CA LEU A 13 4.53 -6.20 -2.02
C LEU A 13 4.46 -4.67 -2.03
N LEU A 14 4.71 -4.02 -0.90
CA LEU A 14 4.75 -2.56 -0.80
C LEU A 14 5.84 -1.97 -1.70
N LEU A 15 7.03 -2.57 -1.72
CA LEU A 15 8.13 -2.15 -2.61
C LEU A 15 7.73 -2.18 -4.09
N ILE A 16 6.99 -3.22 -4.52
CA ILE A 16 6.49 -3.31 -5.89
C ILE A 16 5.48 -2.19 -6.17
N TYR A 17 4.56 -1.93 -5.25
CA TYR A 17 3.58 -0.84 -5.38
C TYR A 17 4.24 0.53 -5.51
N GLU A 18 5.26 0.80 -4.69
CA GLU A 18 5.95 2.08 -4.73
C GLU A 18 6.80 2.26 -5.99
N LYS A 19 7.48 1.20 -6.46
CA LYS A 19 8.26 1.24 -7.71
C LYS A 19 7.38 1.48 -8.95
N ASN A 20 6.18 0.90 -8.97
CA ASN A 20 5.28 1.03 -10.12
C ASN A 20 4.49 2.35 -10.16
N ARG A 21 4.58 3.15 -9.10
CA ARG A 21 3.81 4.38 -8.97
C ARG A 21 4.45 5.52 -9.74
N LYS A 22 3.78 5.96 -10.82
CA LYS A 22 4.23 7.07 -11.68
C LYS A 22 3.72 8.44 -11.25
N SER A 23 2.68 8.50 -10.43
CA SER A 23 2.05 9.75 -9.98
C SER A 23 1.59 9.66 -8.52
N PRO A 24 1.38 10.80 -7.85
CA PRO A 24 0.78 10.81 -6.52
C PRO A 24 -0.62 10.18 -6.53
N SER A 25 -0.83 9.20 -5.67
CA SER A 25 -2.10 8.60 -5.31
C SER A 25 -3.00 9.63 -4.62
N PRO A 26 -4.32 9.58 -4.85
CA PRO A 26 -5.30 10.34 -4.09
C PRO A 26 -5.18 10.15 -2.56
N TYR A 27 -4.67 8.99 -2.13
CA TYR A 27 -4.50 8.60 -0.74
C TYR A 27 -3.13 8.99 -0.14
N GLN A 28 -2.40 9.93 -0.76
CA GLN A 28 -1.03 10.28 -0.36
C GLN A 28 -0.94 10.73 1.11
N ARG A 29 -1.96 11.41 1.64
CA ARG A 29 -1.97 11.91 3.02
C ARG A 29 -2.00 10.73 4.01
N GLU A 30 -2.86 9.76 3.76
CA GLU A 30 -3.00 8.53 4.55
C GLU A 30 -1.76 7.65 4.43
N ILE A 31 -1.21 7.52 3.22
CA ILE A 31 0.07 6.82 3.01
C ILE A 31 1.16 7.46 3.86
N ASN A 32 1.27 8.79 3.87
CA ASN A 32 2.26 9.50 4.69
C ASN A 32 2.00 9.30 6.20
N HIS A 33 0.74 9.25 6.61
CA HIS A 33 0.37 8.98 8.00
C HIS A 33 0.84 7.58 8.44
N TYR A 34 0.52 6.54 7.67
CA TYR A 34 0.93 5.17 8.00
C TYR A 34 2.44 4.96 7.89
N LYS A 35 3.12 5.60 6.93
CA LYS A 35 4.59 5.59 6.89
C LYS A 35 5.21 6.15 8.18
N ARG A 36 4.65 7.22 8.74
CA ARG A 36 5.10 7.75 10.05
C ARG A 36 4.84 6.75 11.18
N GLN A 37 3.67 6.10 11.18
CA GLN A 37 3.36 5.05 12.17
C GLN A 37 4.31 3.86 12.08
N PHE A 38 4.76 3.50 10.88
CA PHE A 38 5.72 2.41 10.69
C PHE A 38 7.04 2.67 11.43
N TYR A 39 7.55 3.91 11.41
CA TYR A 39 8.79 4.27 12.09
C TYR A 39 8.70 4.21 13.62
N ILE A 40 7.51 4.37 14.19
CA ILE A 40 7.29 4.32 15.64
C ILE A 40 6.83 2.94 16.14
N ALA A 41 6.49 2.03 15.23
CA ALA A 41 6.04 0.68 15.57
C ALA A 41 7.20 -0.18 16.11
N GLN A 42 7.01 -0.71 17.32
CA GLN A 42 8.06 -1.42 18.06
C GLN A 42 8.00 -2.94 17.85
N ASP A 43 6.82 -3.54 17.79
CA ASP A 43 6.66 -4.97 17.58
C ASP A 43 6.28 -5.33 16.14
N ILE A 44 6.54 -6.58 15.77
CA ILE A 44 6.34 -7.09 14.41
C ILE A 44 4.87 -7.10 13.99
N VAL A 45 3.94 -7.30 14.91
CA VAL A 45 2.50 -7.34 14.62
C VAL A 45 2.01 -5.93 14.28
N GLN A 46 2.45 -4.92 15.02
CA GLN A 46 2.17 -3.50 14.68
C GLN A 46 2.73 -3.13 13.31
N ARG A 47 3.97 -3.55 13.00
CA ARG A 47 4.57 -3.29 11.68
C ARG A 47 3.80 -3.95 10.56
N ILE A 48 3.40 -5.21 10.73
CA ILE A 48 2.54 -5.93 9.77
C ILE A 48 1.21 -5.20 9.58
N TYR A 49 0.57 -4.76 10.67
CA TYR A 49 -0.67 -4.00 10.59
C TYR A 49 -0.49 -2.74 9.74
N VAL A 50 0.56 -1.95 10.00
CA VAL A 50 0.84 -0.73 9.24
C VAL A 50 1.14 -1.02 7.78
N LEU A 51 1.95 -2.05 7.48
CA LEU A 51 2.23 -2.47 6.10
C LEU A 51 0.94 -2.88 5.37
N ASN A 52 0.05 -3.61 6.03
CA ASN A 52 -1.25 -3.99 5.46
C ASN A 52 -2.11 -2.75 5.15
N GLN A 53 -2.15 -1.75 6.04
CA GLN A 53 -2.85 -0.49 5.75
C GLN A 53 -2.28 0.23 4.53
N LEU A 54 -0.95 0.25 4.38
CA LEU A 54 -0.30 0.84 3.20
C LEU A 54 -0.68 0.10 1.92
N ILE A 55 -0.63 -1.23 1.92
CA ILE A 55 -1.03 -2.05 0.77
C ILE A 55 -2.49 -1.80 0.38
N ILE A 56 -3.42 -1.75 1.35
CA ILE A 56 -4.84 -1.48 1.09
C ILE A 56 -5.03 -0.14 0.36
N LEU A 57 -4.29 0.91 0.74
CA LEU A 57 -4.38 2.21 0.08
C LEU A 57 -3.86 2.16 -1.35
N HIS A 58 -2.79 1.38 -1.60
CA HIS A 58 -2.28 1.16 -2.95
C HIS A 58 -3.28 0.39 -3.84
N GLU A 59 -3.94 -0.64 -3.30
CA GLU A 59 -4.99 -1.39 -4.01
C GLU A 59 -6.18 -0.50 -4.35
N LYS A 60 -6.66 0.33 -3.41
CA LYS A 60 -7.74 1.31 -3.68
C LYS A 60 -7.37 2.27 -4.80
N SER A 61 -6.15 2.81 -4.77
CA SER A 61 -5.66 3.70 -5.82
C SER A 61 -5.62 3.02 -7.18
N ARG A 62 -5.29 1.73 -7.23
CA ARG A 62 -5.24 0.92 -8.46
C ARG A 62 -6.63 0.59 -8.97
N GLU A 63 -7.58 0.27 -8.09
CA GLU A 63 -8.98 0.04 -8.45
C GLU A 63 -9.61 1.27 -9.13
N GLU A 64 -9.34 2.46 -8.60
CA GLU A 64 -9.79 3.73 -9.21
C GLU A 64 -9.20 3.94 -10.61
N GLN A 65 -7.91 3.65 -10.79
CA GLN A 65 -7.25 3.72 -12.10
C GLN A 65 -7.89 2.74 -13.08
N ILE A 66 -8.13 1.50 -12.68
CA ILE A 66 -8.78 0.49 -13.52
C ILE A 66 -10.20 0.95 -13.91
N LYS A 67 -10.97 1.48 -12.95
CA LYS A 67 -12.31 2.03 -13.19
C LYS A 67 -12.29 3.22 -14.15
N TRP A 68 -11.28 4.08 -14.06
CA TRP A 68 -11.13 5.21 -14.97
C TRP A 68 -10.78 4.73 -16.39
N CYS A 69 -9.78 3.85 -16.53
CA CYS A 69 -9.39 3.28 -17.82
C CYS A 69 -10.53 2.51 -18.49
N SER A 70 -11.31 1.73 -17.72
CA SER A 70 -12.44 0.98 -18.28
C SER A 70 -13.55 1.91 -18.79
N LYS A 71 -13.86 2.98 -18.04
CA LYS A 71 -14.81 4.00 -18.51
C LYS A 71 -14.34 4.69 -19.79
N GLU A 72 -13.06 5.04 -19.89
CA GLU A 72 -12.55 5.65 -21.13
C GLU A 72 -12.55 4.69 -22.32
N TYR A 73 -12.24 3.41 -22.11
CA TYR A 73 -12.13 2.44 -23.20
C TYR A 73 -13.48 1.95 -23.75
N PHE A 74 -14.51 1.88 -22.89
CA PHE A 74 -15.85 1.38 -23.27
C PHE A 74 -16.88 2.48 -23.53
N ASN A 75 -16.47 3.76 -23.55
CA ASN A 75 -17.27 4.90 -24.00
C ASN A 75 -17.05 5.18 -25.49
#